data_AF-X1ECY8-F1
#
_entry.id   AF-X1ECY8-F1
#
_cell.length_a   1.000
_cell.length_b   1.000
_cell.length_c   1.000
_cell.angle_alpha   90.00
_cell.angle_beta   90.00
_cell.angle_gamma   90.00
#
_symmetry.space_group_name_H-M   'P 1'
#
loop_
_entity.id
_entity.type
_entity.pdbx_description
1 polymer ?
#
loop_
_entity_poly.entity_id
_entity_poly.type
_entity_poly.pdbx_seq_one_letter_code
_entity_poly.pdbx_strand_id
1 'polypeptide(L)'
;CWIITKHFSFDKRGFLFAIVIVSANIGSLLATSPFAKLITHFGWRNALTNIAFTSFALAVLIWLVVRDDNSNKINEVNINNKNIEDVIRTDEEKVSWFTISKEVFKIPIVKYCFFSSLNYATMISFQGLWAVPFFIDIYKMDKSTASDLVALIPLGFLIGVLVLSKLNDTKFGKYIFFYVMAISLIVYFIFTISTTNLPNFFIMILLFLIGFSNSTIPYQFKIYSLILPTRY
;
A
#
# COMPACT_ATOMS: atom_id res chain seq x y z
N CYS A 1 2.32 -12.21 -0.08
CA CYS A 1 1.42 -12.20 1.09
C CYS A 1 1.08 -13.59 1.63
N TRP A 2 0.83 -14.59 0.77
CA TRP A 2 0.44 -15.95 1.17
C TRP A 2 1.42 -16.65 2.13
N ILE A 3 2.74 -16.48 1.93
CA ILE A 3 3.79 -17.05 2.81
C ILE A 3 3.67 -16.52 4.25
N ILE A 4 3.45 -15.22 4.43
CA ILE A 4 3.33 -14.60 5.77
C ILE A 4 2.07 -15.11 6.49
N THR A 5 0.95 -15.24 5.77
CA THR A 5 -0.29 -15.77 6.33
C THR A 5 -0.21 -17.26 6.66
N LYS A 6 0.61 -18.03 5.93
CA LYS A 6 0.76 -19.48 6.12
C LYS A 6 1.66 -19.82 7.31
N HIS A 7 2.77 -19.11 7.49
CA HIS A 7 3.81 -19.50 8.46
C HIS A 7 3.77 -18.74 9.80
N PHE A 8 2.98 -17.67 9.92
CA PHE A 8 2.98 -16.82 11.12
C PHE A 8 1.59 -16.66 11.74
N SER A 9 1.54 -16.64 13.08
CA SER A 9 0.34 -16.42 13.88
C SER A 9 -0.26 -15.02 13.66
N PHE A 10 -1.59 -14.90 13.80
CA PHE A 10 -2.33 -13.66 13.50
C PHE A 10 -1.75 -12.41 14.16
N ASP A 11 -1.27 -12.52 15.41
CA ASP A 11 -0.70 -11.41 16.18
C ASP A 11 0.61 -10.86 15.57
N LYS A 12 1.39 -11.69 14.86
CA LYS A 12 2.68 -11.30 14.26
C LYS A 12 2.57 -10.85 12.81
N ARG A 13 1.44 -11.13 12.13
CA ARG A 13 1.24 -10.80 10.71
C ARG A 13 1.26 -9.31 10.44
N GLY A 14 0.61 -8.52 11.30
CA GLY A 14 0.57 -7.06 11.14
C GLY A 14 1.97 -6.42 11.12
N PHE A 15 2.85 -6.84 12.03
CA PHE A 15 4.24 -6.37 12.08
C PHE A 15 5.07 -6.80 10.86
N LEU A 16 4.95 -8.06 10.42
CA LEU A 16 5.65 -8.53 9.23
C LEU A 16 5.18 -7.81 7.95
N PHE A 17 3.89 -7.57 7.81
CA PHE A 17 3.37 -6.74 6.73
C PHE A 17 3.88 -5.31 6.82
N ALA A 18 3.97 -4.73 8.02
CA ALA A 18 4.55 -3.42 8.21
C ALA A 18 6.02 -3.37 7.75
N ILE A 19 6.85 -4.38 8.06
CA ILE A 19 8.24 -4.46 7.57
C ILE A 19 8.30 -4.51 6.03
N VAL A 20 7.43 -5.30 5.39
CA VAL A 20 7.36 -5.37 3.92
C VAL A 20 6.96 -4.01 3.33
N ILE A 21 5.99 -3.33 3.93
CA ILE A 21 5.55 -1.99 3.49
C ILE A 21 6.67 -0.96 3.71
N VAL A 22 7.36 -1.00 4.84
CA VAL A 22 8.47 -0.08 5.15
C VAL A 22 9.62 -0.29 4.17
N SER A 23 10.03 -1.53 3.91
CA SER A 23 11.08 -1.83 2.93
C SER A 23 10.71 -1.38 1.51
N ALA A 24 9.45 -1.54 1.10
CA ALA A 24 8.96 -1.00 -0.16
C ALA A 24 9.03 0.54 -0.22
N ASN A 25 8.65 1.23 0.87
CA ASN A 25 8.72 2.70 0.93
C ASN A 25 10.17 3.22 0.95
N ILE A 26 11.10 2.52 1.60
CA ILE A 26 12.54 2.83 1.53
C ILE A 26 13.03 2.72 0.08
N GLY A 27 12.63 1.66 -0.63
CA GLY A 27 12.92 1.53 -2.06
C GLY A 27 12.39 2.71 -2.88
N SER A 28 11.16 3.16 -2.59
CA SER A 28 10.58 4.35 -3.24
C SER A 28 11.38 5.62 -2.96
N LEU A 29 11.85 5.83 -1.73
CA LEU A 29 12.68 7.00 -1.39
C LEU A 29 14.02 6.99 -2.14
N LEU A 30 14.63 5.81 -2.27
CA LEU A 30 15.87 5.63 -3.03
C LEU A 30 15.68 5.80 -4.54
N ALA A 31 14.49 5.49 -5.07
CA ALA A 31 14.17 5.66 -6.48
C ALA A 31 13.97 7.13 -6.92
N THR A 32 13.81 8.06 -5.97
CA THR A 32 13.54 9.48 -6.27
C THR A 32 14.84 10.29 -6.37
N SER A 33 15.24 10.99 -5.31
CA SER A 33 16.36 11.94 -5.30
C SER A 33 17.74 11.31 -5.54
N PRO A 34 18.15 10.22 -4.84
CA PRO A 34 19.47 9.67 -5.04
C PRO A 34 19.61 8.99 -6.41
N PHE A 35 18.53 8.41 -6.95
CA PHE A 35 18.53 7.89 -8.31
C PHE A 35 18.67 9.00 -9.36
N ALA A 36 17.99 10.14 -9.19
CA ALA A 36 18.16 11.29 -10.07
C ALA A 36 19.62 11.79 -10.10
N LYS A 37 20.27 11.87 -8.94
CA LYS A 37 21.71 12.22 -8.83
C LYS A 37 22.62 11.18 -9.50
N LEU A 38 22.25 9.90 -9.40
CA LEU A 38 22.98 8.82 -10.04
C LEU A 38 22.94 8.94 -11.56
N ILE A 39 21.78 9.32 -12.13
CA ILE A 39 21.62 9.59 -13.56
C ILE A 39 22.46 10.79 -14.00
N THR A 40 22.54 11.88 -13.21
CA THR A 40 23.33 13.06 -13.58
C THR A 40 24.84 12.78 -13.58
N HIS A 41 25.33 11.88 -12.72
CA HIS A 41 26.75 11.53 -12.66
C HIS A 41 27.16 10.43 -13.64
N PHE A 42 26.37 9.36 -13.77
CA PHE A 42 26.76 8.15 -14.53
C PHE A 42 26.04 8.00 -15.87
N GLY A 43 25.07 8.87 -16.16
CA GLY A 43 24.18 8.76 -17.32
C GLY A 43 23.06 7.74 -17.10
N TRP A 44 21.92 7.96 -17.77
CA TRP A 44 20.71 7.16 -17.59
C TRP A 44 20.89 5.68 -17.96
N ARG A 45 21.71 5.39 -18.99
CA ARG A 45 21.95 4.02 -19.46
C ARG A 45 22.67 3.17 -18.41
N ASN A 46 23.79 3.66 -17.87
CA ASN A 46 24.55 2.95 -16.84
C ASN A 46 23.75 2.80 -15.55
N ALA A 47 22.97 3.83 -15.18
CA ALA A 47 22.09 3.78 -14.02
C ALA A 47 21.05 2.64 -14.15
N LEU A 48 20.38 2.53 -15.30
CA LEU A 48 19.41 1.46 -15.56
C LEU A 48 20.07 0.07 -15.64
N THR A 49 21.24 -0.05 -16.26
CA THR A 49 21.98 -1.33 -16.32
C THR A 49 22.37 -1.81 -14.92
N ASN A 50 22.84 -0.92 -14.04
CA ASN A 50 23.17 -1.28 -12.66
C ASN A 50 21.94 -1.75 -11.87
N ILE A 51 20.80 -1.08 -12.02
CA ILE A 51 19.55 -1.50 -11.36
C ILE A 51 19.06 -2.85 -11.89
N ALA A 52 19.18 -3.09 -13.19
CA ALA A 52 18.83 -4.38 -13.78
C ALA A 52 19.71 -5.49 -13.20
N PHE A 53 21.02 -5.27 -13.08
CA PHE A 53 21.95 -6.25 -12.53
C PHE A 53 21.71 -6.52 -11.03
N THR A 54 21.48 -5.47 -10.23
CA THR A 54 21.17 -5.64 -8.80
C THR A 54 19.84 -6.35 -8.59
N SER A 55 18.82 -6.04 -9.40
CA SER A 55 17.52 -6.73 -9.36
C SER A 55 17.65 -8.20 -9.74
N PHE A 56 18.46 -8.51 -10.76
CA PHE A 56 18.74 -9.89 -11.15
C PHE A 56 19.51 -10.65 -10.06
N ALA A 57 20.52 -10.03 -9.44
CA ALA A 57 21.24 -10.63 -8.32
C ALA A 57 20.32 -10.92 -7.13
N LEU A 58 19.41 -10.00 -6.79
CA LEU A 58 18.36 -10.21 -5.79
C LEU A 58 17.44 -11.37 -6.15
N ALA A 59 17.01 -11.48 -7.42
CA ALA A 59 16.18 -12.59 -7.88
C ALA A 59 16.90 -13.94 -7.73
N VAL A 60 18.18 -14.01 -8.09
CA VAL A 60 19.01 -15.21 -7.90
C VAL A 60 19.17 -15.53 -6.41
N LEU A 61 19.43 -14.53 -5.57
CA LEU A 61 19.52 -14.73 -4.12
C LEU A 61 18.21 -15.26 -3.53
N ILE A 62 17.07 -14.70 -3.92
CA ILE A 62 15.76 -15.20 -3.50
C ILE A 62 15.57 -16.65 -3.95
N TRP A 63 15.93 -16.96 -5.20
CA TRP A 63 15.84 -18.33 -5.74
C TRP A 63 16.72 -19.34 -4.98
N LEU A 64 17.89 -18.92 -4.51
CA LEU A 64 18.81 -19.78 -3.74
C LEU A 64 18.42 -19.93 -2.26
N VAL A 65 17.93 -18.84 -1.64
CA VAL A 65 17.66 -18.76 -0.20
C VAL A 65 16.25 -19.22 0.15
N VAL A 66 15.24 -18.81 -0.64
CA VAL A 66 13.85 -19.17 -0.41
C VAL A 66 13.62 -20.57 -0.95
N ARG A 67 13.76 -21.56 -0.07
CA ARG A 67 13.38 -22.95 -0.37
C ARG A 67 11.89 -23.11 -0.14
N ASP A 68 11.22 -23.77 -1.08
CA ASP A 68 9.85 -24.20 -0.88
C ASP A 68 9.79 -25.16 0.32
N ASP A 69 8.96 -24.79 1.29
CA ASP A 69 8.65 -25.67 2.40
C ASP A 69 7.65 -26.73 1.91
N ASN A 70 8.18 -27.90 1.56
CA ASN A 70 7.41 -29.09 1.18
C ASN A 70 6.67 -29.73 2.38
N SER A 71 6.72 -29.13 3.58
CA SER A 71 6.12 -29.67 4.80
C SER A 71 4.59 -29.83 4.77
N ASN A 72 3.89 -29.24 3.78
CA ASN A 72 2.44 -29.41 3.59
C ASN A 72 2.05 -30.19 2.32
N LYS A 73 2.88 -31.15 1.87
CA LYS A 73 2.35 -32.29 1.09
C LYS A 73 1.59 -33.31 1.96
N ILE A 74 1.42 -33.03 3.25
CA ILE A 74 0.62 -33.87 4.15
C ILE A 74 -0.83 -33.39 4.08
N ASN A 75 -1.65 -34.28 3.51
CA ASN A 75 -3.09 -34.24 3.29
C ASN A 75 -3.53 -33.67 1.94
N GLU A 76 -3.15 -34.38 0.87
CA GLU A 76 -4.23 -34.91 0.02
C GLU A 76 -5.23 -35.57 0.97
N VAL A 77 -6.23 -34.80 1.41
CA VAL A 77 -7.47 -35.39 1.89
C VAL A 77 -7.87 -36.29 0.74
N ASN A 78 -7.79 -37.61 0.96
CA ASN A 78 -8.56 -38.58 0.20
C ASN A 78 -10.01 -38.17 0.42
N ILE A 79 -10.46 -37.15 -0.31
CA ILE A 79 -11.87 -36.88 -0.46
C ILE A 79 -12.31 -38.08 -1.27
N ASN A 80 -12.85 -39.07 -0.56
CA ASN A 80 -13.50 -40.21 -1.16
C ASN A 80 -14.41 -39.64 -2.26
N ASN A 81 -14.04 -39.90 -3.52
CA ASN A 81 -14.67 -39.37 -4.72
C ASN A 81 -16.14 -39.79 -4.90
N LYS A 82 -16.80 -40.27 -3.85
CA LYS A 82 -18.19 -40.72 -3.86
C LYS A 82 -19.21 -39.67 -3.42
N ASN A 83 -18.80 -38.58 -2.78
CA ASN A 83 -19.75 -37.57 -2.27
C ASN A 83 -19.51 -36.15 -2.79
N ILE A 84 -18.53 -35.92 -3.66
CA ILE A 84 -18.28 -34.58 -4.23
C ILE A 84 -19.24 -34.30 -5.40
N GLU A 85 -19.60 -35.33 -6.16
CA GLU A 85 -20.53 -35.18 -7.30
C GLU A 85 -21.94 -34.74 -6.87
N ASP A 86 -22.34 -35.00 -5.62
CA ASP A 86 -23.63 -34.57 -5.08
C ASP A 86 -23.61 -33.18 -4.42
N VAL A 87 -22.43 -32.63 -4.09
CA VAL A 87 -22.30 -31.27 -3.50
C VAL A 87 -21.93 -30.22 -4.56
N ILE A 88 -21.28 -30.61 -5.66
CA ILE A 88 -20.94 -29.71 -6.77
C ILE A 88 -22.12 -29.50 -7.74
N ARG A 89 -23.19 -30.29 -7.61
CA ARG A 89 -24.48 -30.03 -8.27
C ARG A 89 -25.34 -29.01 -7.50
N THR A 90 -24.74 -27.91 -7.06
CA THR A 90 -25.52 -26.66 -6.95
C THR A 90 -25.47 -26.04 -8.32
N ASP A 91 -26.63 -25.92 -8.96
CA ASP A 91 -26.81 -25.22 -10.23
C ASP A 91 -25.83 -24.05 -10.34
N GLU A 92 -24.90 -24.13 -11.30
CA GLU A 92 -24.13 -22.96 -11.73
C GLU A 92 -25.13 -22.00 -12.39
N GLU A 93 -25.99 -21.38 -11.57
CA GLU A 93 -26.66 -20.16 -11.98
C GLU A 93 -25.53 -19.25 -12.44
N LYS A 94 -25.55 -18.90 -13.73
CA LYS A 94 -24.67 -17.89 -14.31
C LYS A 94 -25.04 -16.56 -13.68
N VAL A 95 -24.62 -16.36 -12.44
CA VAL A 95 -24.89 -15.15 -11.70
C VAL A 95 -24.11 -14.06 -12.40
N SER A 96 -24.83 -13.07 -12.92
CA SER A 96 -24.21 -11.93 -13.58
C SER A 96 -23.18 -11.29 -12.65
N TRP A 97 -22.00 -10.92 -13.17
CA TRP A 97 -20.97 -10.19 -12.43
C TRP A 97 -21.51 -8.93 -11.73
N PHE A 98 -22.57 -8.33 -12.27
CA PHE A 98 -23.27 -7.20 -11.67
C PHE A 98 -24.06 -7.57 -10.41
N THR A 99 -24.66 -8.76 -10.36
CA THR A 99 -25.37 -9.25 -9.19
C THR A 99 -24.38 -9.54 -8.07
N ILE A 100 -23.28 -10.24 -8.39
CA ILE A 100 -22.21 -10.54 -7.44
C ILE A 100 -21.60 -9.24 -6.89
N SER A 101 -21.27 -8.27 -7.76
CA SER A 101 -20.69 -7.01 -7.32
C SER A 101 -21.65 -6.24 -6.41
N LYS A 102 -22.96 -6.20 -6.73
CA LYS A 102 -23.96 -5.55 -5.89
C LYS A 102 -24.06 -6.20 -4.51
N GLU A 103 -24.05 -7.53 -4.43
CA GLU A 103 -24.05 -8.23 -3.14
C GLU A 103 -22.76 -8.00 -2.34
N VAL A 104 -21.60 -8.03 -3.01
CA VAL A 104 -20.29 -7.76 -2.40
C VAL A 104 -20.22 -6.33 -1.85
N PHE A 105 -20.75 -5.34 -2.57
CA PHE A 105 -20.82 -3.95 -2.10
C PHE A 105 -21.82 -3.72 -0.96
N LYS A 106 -22.75 -4.65 -0.66
CA LYS A 106 -23.59 -4.54 0.54
C LYS A 106 -22.80 -4.80 1.82
N ILE A 107 -21.74 -5.61 1.74
CA ILE A 107 -20.93 -5.99 2.90
C ILE A 107 -20.18 -4.74 3.42
N PRO A 108 -20.39 -4.31 4.68
CA PRO A 108 -19.79 -3.09 5.20
C PRO A 108 -18.27 -3.04 5.06
N ILE A 109 -17.55 -4.15 5.31
CA ILE A 109 -16.09 -4.23 5.20
C ILE A 109 -15.56 -3.90 3.81
N VAL A 110 -16.27 -4.34 2.78
CA VAL A 110 -15.85 -4.12 1.40
C VAL A 110 -15.90 -2.63 1.08
N LYS A 111 -16.91 -1.91 1.58
CA LYS A 111 -16.99 -0.45 1.46
C LYS A 111 -15.78 0.22 2.11
N TYR A 112 -15.42 -0.17 3.33
CA TYR A 112 -14.26 0.38 4.03
C TYR A 112 -12.95 0.14 3.26
N CYS A 113 -12.72 -1.10 2.82
CA CYS A 113 -11.53 -1.44 2.03
C CYS A 113 -11.50 -0.69 0.70
N PHE A 114 -12.65 -0.54 0.03
CA PHE A 114 -12.76 0.18 -1.24
C PHE A 114 -12.38 1.66 -1.06
N PHE A 115 -12.98 2.36 -0.10
CA PHE A 115 -12.67 3.78 0.13
C PHE A 115 -11.23 4.02 0.60
N SER A 116 -10.70 3.14 1.46
CA SER A 116 -9.30 3.22 1.89
C SER A 116 -8.33 2.95 0.73
N SER A 117 -8.64 1.99 -0.15
CA SER A 117 -7.83 1.71 -1.34
C SER A 117 -7.91 2.86 -2.36
N LEU A 118 -9.08 3.48 -2.52
CA LEU A 118 -9.25 4.64 -3.37
C LEU A 118 -8.41 5.83 -2.90
N ASN A 119 -8.39 6.08 -1.59
CA ASN A 119 -7.55 7.12 -0.98
C ASN A 119 -6.05 6.87 -1.27
N TYR A 120 -5.58 5.64 -1.03
CA TYR A 120 -4.21 5.25 -1.33
C TYR A 120 -3.86 5.36 -2.84
N ALA A 121 -4.78 4.97 -3.72
CA ALA A 121 -4.60 5.10 -5.17
C ALA A 121 -4.44 6.55 -5.61
N THR A 122 -5.17 7.49 -4.99
CA THR A 122 -5.01 8.92 -5.23
C THR A 122 -3.61 9.41 -4.85
N MET A 123 -3.11 8.99 -3.67
CA MET A 123 -1.76 9.35 -3.23
C MET A 123 -0.68 8.87 -4.21
N ILE A 124 -0.70 7.58 -4.60
CA ILE A 124 0.28 7.04 -5.54
C ILE A 124 0.19 7.73 -6.89
N SER A 125 -1.02 7.95 -7.40
CA SER A 125 -1.21 8.60 -8.70
C SER A 125 -0.68 10.02 -8.70
N PHE A 126 -0.96 10.78 -7.64
CA PHE A 126 -0.42 12.13 -7.47
C PHE A 126 1.11 12.10 -7.34
N GLN A 127 1.65 11.29 -6.42
CA GLN A 127 3.10 11.18 -6.17
C GLN A 127 3.88 10.75 -7.43
N GLY A 128 3.38 9.75 -8.17
CA GLY A 128 4.11 9.11 -9.26
C GLY A 128 4.01 9.83 -10.61
N LEU A 129 2.91 10.53 -10.87
CA LEU A 129 2.66 11.13 -12.19
C LEU A 129 2.70 12.66 -12.17
N TRP A 130 2.15 13.29 -11.13
CA TRP A 130 1.80 14.70 -11.17
C TRP A 130 2.65 15.58 -10.25
N ALA A 131 3.10 15.05 -9.10
CA ALA A 131 3.71 15.86 -8.06
C ALA A 131 5.00 16.56 -8.53
N VAL A 132 5.95 15.84 -9.15
CA VAL A 132 7.21 16.44 -9.62
C VAL A 132 7.00 17.41 -10.79
N PRO A 133 6.28 17.05 -11.88
CA PRO A 133 6.00 17.99 -12.97
C PRO A 133 5.27 19.25 -12.50
N PHE A 134 4.33 19.13 -11.56
CA PHE A 134 3.60 20.28 -10.99
C PHE A 134 4.54 21.32 -10.37
N PHE A 135 5.54 20.90 -9.58
CA PHE A 135 6.50 21.83 -8.97
C PHE A 135 7.48 22.44 -9.99
N ILE A 136 7.79 21.72 -11.07
CA ILE A 136 8.63 22.25 -12.15
C ILE A 136 7.86 23.27 -12.98
N ASP A 137 6.62 22.96 -13.38
CA ASP A 137 5.88 23.77 -14.34
C ASP A 137 5.22 25.00 -13.70
N ILE A 138 4.65 24.86 -12.51
CA ILE A 138 3.92 25.93 -11.81
C ILE A 138 4.84 26.71 -10.88
N TYR A 139 5.58 26.01 -10.01
CA TYR A 139 6.48 26.64 -9.04
C TYR A 139 7.86 26.99 -9.60
N LYS A 140 8.15 26.63 -10.86
CA LYS A 140 9.42 26.89 -11.55
C LYS A 140 10.64 26.42 -10.75
N MET A 141 10.48 25.34 -9.98
CA MET A 141 11.56 24.74 -9.19
C MET A 141 12.45 23.87 -10.08
N ASP A 142 13.70 23.67 -9.66
CA ASP A 142 14.57 22.71 -10.32
C ASP A 142 14.09 21.27 -10.03
N LYS A 143 14.48 20.35 -10.92
CA LYS A 143 14.07 18.94 -10.81
C LYS A 143 14.55 18.28 -9.51
N SER A 144 15.72 18.67 -8.97
CA SER A 144 16.24 18.09 -7.73
C SER A 144 15.39 18.53 -6.54
N THR A 145 15.15 19.83 -6.38
CA THR A 145 14.34 20.33 -5.24
C THR A 145 12.91 19.83 -5.30
N ALA A 146 12.30 19.78 -6.48
CA ALA A 146 10.97 19.20 -6.65
C ALA A 146 10.92 17.72 -6.21
N SER A 147 11.94 16.94 -6.57
CA SER A 147 12.07 15.53 -6.19
C SER A 147 12.27 15.35 -4.68
N ASP A 148 13.07 16.22 -4.05
CA ASP A 148 13.31 16.22 -2.61
C ASP A 148 12.04 16.55 -1.81
N LEU A 149 11.23 17.51 -2.29
CA LEU A 149 9.93 17.83 -1.71
C LEU A 149 8.95 16.66 -1.81
N VAL A 150 8.86 16.02 -2.98
CA VAL A 150 7.95 14.88 -3.19
C VAL A 150 8.33 13.67 -2.33
N ALA A 151 9.61 13.52 -1.96
CA ALA A 151 10.05 12.47 -1.03
C ALA A 151 9.45 12.59 0.38
N LEU A 152 8.89 13.76 0.75
CA LEU A 152 8.17 13.93 2.01
C LEU A 152 6.86 13.13 2.06
N ILE A 153 6.25 12.81 0.92
CA ILE A 153 5.02 12.00 0.84
C ILE A 153 5.29 10.57 1.39
N PRO A 154 6.21 9.77 0.82
CA PRO A 154 6.48 8.43 1.36
C PRO A 154 7.06 8.46 2.78
N LEU A 155 7.78 9.52 3.16
CA LEU A 155 8.26 9.71 4.53
C LEU A 155 7.08 9.91 5.51
N GLY A 156 6.13 10.79 5.17
CA GLY A 156 4.90 10.98 5.93
C GLY A 156 4.07 9.71 6.01
N PHE A 157 3.98 8.96 4.91
CA PHE A 157 3.29 7.66 4.89
C PHE A 157 3.94 6.65 5.83
N LEU A 158 5.27 6.53 5.83
CA LEU A 158 6.00 5.61 6.71
C LEU A 158 5.75 5.92 8.19
N ILE A 159 5.86 7.19 8.58
CA ILE A 159 5.57 7.64 9.95
C ILE A 159 4.09 7.43 10.28
N GLY A 160 3.21 7.75 9.34
CA GLY A 160 1.77 7.55 9.47
C GLY A 160 1.41 6.10 9.73
N VAL A 161 1.97 5.15 8.99
CA VAL A 161 1.75 3.72 9.20
C VAL A 161 2.13 3.34 10.64
N LEU A 162 3.28 3.77 11.14
CA LEU A 162 3.71 3.44 12.50
C LEU A 162 2.78 4.02 13.58
N VAL A 163 2.45 5.31 13.46
CA VAL A 163 1.62 6.02 14.45
C VAL A 163 0.17 5.53 14.41
N LEU A 164 -0.42 5.47 13.22
CA LEU A 164 -1.81 5.06 13.04
C LEU A 164 -2.00 3.57 13.35
N SER A 165 -1.02 2.70 13.09
CA SER A 165 -1.09 1.30 13.52
C SER A 165 -1.22 1.18 15.03
N LYS A 166 -0.41 1.94 15.80
CA LYS A 166 -0.48 1.92 17.26
C LYS A 166 -1.79 2.51 17.78
N LEU A 167 -2.27 3.59 17.17
CA LEU A 167 -3.55 4.22 17.54
C LEU A 167 -4.74 3.33 17.20
N ASN A 168 -4.64 2.53 16.13
CA ASN A 168 -5.68 1.60 15.73
C ASN A 168 -5.99 0.58 16.83
N ASP A 169 -5.01 0.16 17.62
CA ASP A 169 -5.18 -0.81 18.71
C ASP A 169 -6.02 -0.30 19.90
N THR A 170 -6.27 1.01 19.97
CA THR A 170 -7.13 1.61 20.99
C THR A 170 -8.62 1.35 20.74
N LYS A 171 -9.45 1.53 21.78
CA LYS A 171 -10.92 1.44 21.67
C LYS A 171 -11.53 2.42 20.65
N PHE A 172 -10.79 3.46 20.28
CA PHE A 172 -11.22 4.51 19.35
C PHE A 172 -10.78 4.27 17.90
N GLY A 173 -10.06 3.18 17.59
CA GLY A 173 -9.48 2.93 16.27
C GLY A 173 -10.47 3.11 15.10
N LYS A 174 -11.72 2.66 15.26
CA LYS A 174 -12.76 2.82 14.22
C LYS A 174 -13.11 4.27 13.90
N TYR A 175 -13.05 5.18 14.89
CA TYR A 175 -13.34 6.59 14.68
C TYR A 175 -12.13 7.32 14.10
N ILE A 176 -10.92 6.95 14.53
CA ILE A 176 -9.66 7.54 14.04
C ILE A 176 -9.55 7.37 12.53
N PHE A 177 -9.95 6.23 11.98
CA PHE A 177 -10.01 6.01 10.54
C PHE A 177 -10.81 7.10 9.80
N PHE A 178 -12.02 7.40 10.26
CA PHE A 178 -12.87 8.43 9.62
C PHE A 178 -12.27 9.83 9.76
N TYR A 179 -11.69 10.15 10.92
CA TYR A 179 -11.00 11.43 11.10
C TYR A 179 -9.80 11.57 10.16
N VAL A 180 -9.00 10.52 10.01
CA VAL A 180 -7.83 10.51 9.11
C VAL A 180 -8.27 10.65 7.65
N MET A 181 -9.34 9.97 7.23
CA MET A 181 -9.90 10.16 5.88
C MET A 181 -10.41 11.59 5.68
N ALA A 182 -11.13 12.16 6.65
CA ALA A 182 -11.61 13.54 6.55
C ALA A 182 -10.44 14.53 6.47
N ILE A 183 -9.40 14.35 7.27
CA ILE A 183 -8.17 15.14 7.21
C ILE A 183 -7.52 15.01 5.83
N SER A 184 -7.44 13.80 5.26
CA SER A 184 -6.85 13.61 3.92
C SER A 184 -7.58 14.43 2.85
N LEU A 185 -8.92 14.46 2.89
CA LEU A 185 -9.75 15.24 1.96
C LEU A 185 -9.52 16.75 2.14
N ILE A 186 -9.46 17.23 3.39
CA ILE A 186 -9.19 18.64 3.70
C ILE A 186 -7.80 19.04 3.19
N VAL A 187 -6.79 18.20 3.39
CA VAL A 187 -5.41 18.47 2.92
C VAL A 187 -5.37 18.58 1.39
N TYR A 188 -5.99 17.64 0.67
CA TYR A 188 -6.08 17.72 -0.80
C TYR A 188 -6.89 18.94 -1.27
N PHE A 189 -7.96 19.29 -0.57
CA PHE A 189 -8.77 20.47 -0.88
C PHE A 189 -7.96 21.77 -0.73
N ILE A 190 -7.24 21.93 0.40
CA ILE A 190 -6.35 23.07 0.64
C ILE A 190 -5.26 23.13 -0.42
N PHE A 191 -4.66 21.99 -0.76
CA PHE A 191 -3.61 21.91 -1.77
C PHE A 191 -4.12 22.36 -3.15
N THR A 192 -5.36 22.02 -3.51
CA THR A 192 -5.96 22.36 -4.81
C THR A 192 -6.31 23.84 -4.93
N ILE A 193 -6.78 24.48 -3.85
CA ILE A 193 -7.17 25.90 -3.87
C ILE A 193 -5.96 26.83 -3.82
N SER A 194 -4.95 26.51 -3.01
CA SER A 194 -3.84 27.41 -2.69
C SER A 194 -2.64 27.28 -3.65
N THR A 195 -2.86 26.87 -4.90
CA THR A 195 -1.77 26.41 -5.79
C THR A 195 -0.77 27.47 -6.24
N THR A 196 -1.09 28.76 -6.18
CA THR A 196 -0.33 29.80 -6.89
C THR A 196 0.71 30.57 -6.08
N ASN A 197 0.74 30.49 -4.74
CA ASN A 197 1.69 31.28 -3.93
C ASN A 197 1.94 30.75 -2.50
N LEU A 198 2.04 29.43 -2.31
CA LEU A 198 2.36 28.89 -0.98
C LEU A 198 3.85 29.02 -0.67
N PRO A 199 4.23 29.47 0.54
CA PRO A 199 5.61 29.38 1.01
C PRO A 199 6.08 27.92 1.03
N ASN A 200 7.36 27.69 0.69
CA ASN A 200 7.94 26.33 0.62
C ASN A 200 7.70 25.50 1.89
N PHE A 201 7.73 26.14 3.06
CA PHE A 201 7.46 25.47 4.34
C PHE A 201 6.04 24.88 4.42
N PHE A 202 5.03 25.59 3.93
CA PHE A 202 3.65 25.09 3.90
C PHE A 202 3.50 23.92 2.93
N ILE A 203 4.19 23.97 1.78
CA ILE A 203 4.20 22.87 0.81
C ILE A 203 4.79 21.61 1.45
N MET A 204 5.91 21.73 2.17
CA MET A 204 6.53 20.60 2.88
C MET A 204 5.55 19.94 3.87
N ILE A 205 4.86 20.75 4.67
CA ILE A 205 3.85 20.27 5.63
C ILE A 205 2.70 19.58 4.89
N LEU A 206 2.17 20.18 3.83
CA LEU A 206 1.06 19.61 3.07
C LEU A 206 1.44 18.27 2.43
N LEU A 207 2.60 18.17 1.78
CA LEU A 207 3.08 16.93 1.17
C LEU A 207 3.30 15.82 2.21
N PHE A 208 3.86 16.18 3.37
CA PHE A 208 3.98 15.24 4.48
C PHE A 208 2.61 14.76 4.99
N LEU A 209 1.65 15.69 5.18
CA LEU A 209 0.30 15.37 5.64
C LEU A 209 -0.49 14.55 4.62
N ILE A 210 -0.28 14.75 3.31
CA ILE A 210 -0.81 13.87 2.27
C ILE A 210 -0.33 12.44 2.54
N GLY A 211 0.98 12.22 2.66
CA GLY A 211 1.52 10.90 2.98
C GLY A 211 0.97 10.31 4.27
N PHE A 212 1.02 11.08 5.36
CA PHE A 212 0.60 10.66 6.69
C PHE A 212 -0.88 10.27 6.73
N SER A 213 -1.76 11.09 6.16
CA SER A 213 -3.20 10.84 6.19
C SER A 213 -3.65 9.68 5.30
N ASN A 214 -2.87 9.33 4.27
CA ASN A 214 -3.20 8.20 3.37
C ASN A 214 -2.72 6.83 3.92
N SER A 215 -2.11 6.79 5.10
CA SER A 215 -1.54 5.58 5.72
C SER A 215 -2.57 4.66 6.42
N THR A 216 -3.79 4.56 5.89
CA THR A 216 -4.93 3.87 6.54
C THR A 216 -4.95 2.34 6.40
N ILE A 217 -4.01 1.75 5.67
CA ILE A 217 -3.93 0.30 5.41
C ILE A 217 -4.05 -0.58 6.68
N PRO A 218 -3.40 -0.25 7.82
CA PRO A 218 -3.50 -1.06 9.04
C PRO A 218 -4.92 -1.23 9.59
N TYR A 219 -5.81 -0.26 9.34
CA TYR A 219 -7.22 -0.35 9.77
C TYR A 219 -7.97 -1.46 9.05
N GLN A 220 -7.63 -1.74 7.78
CA GLN A 220 -8.28 -2.79 7.00
C GLN A 220 -8.09 -4.16 7.66
N PHE A 221 -6.87 -4.47 8.12
CA PHE A 221 -6.57 -5.74 8.78
C PHE A 221 -7.32 -5.91 10.11
N LYS A 222 -7.46 -4.84 10.91
CA LYS A 222 -8.20 -4.90 12.17
C LYS A 222 -9.70 -5.06 11.97
N ILE A 223 -10.29 -4.36 10.99
CA ILE A 223 -11.72 -4.53 10.71
C ILE A 223 -11.96 -5.94 10.15
N TYR A 224 -11.05 -6.46 9.33
CA TYR A 224 -11.11 -7.84 8.85
C TYR A 224 -11.11 -8.87 9.99
N SER A 225 -10.24 -8.71 11.00
CA SER A 225 -10.21 -9.60 12.17
C SER A 225 -11.44 -9.49 13.09
N LEU A 226 -12.15 -8.35 13.07
CA LEU A 226 -13.36 -8.16 13.87
C LEU A 226 -14.62 -8.77 13.24
N ILE A 227 -14.65 -8.89 11.91
CA ILE A 227 -15.82 -9.33 11.15
C ILE A 227 -15.79 -10.84 10.88
N LEU A 228 -14.61 -11.41 10.66
CA LEU A 228 -14.51 -12.85 10.49
C LEU A 228 -14.50 -13.55 11.85
N PRO A 229 -15.41 -14.50 12.10
CA PRO A 229 -15.33 -15.30 13.31
C PRO A 229 -13.99 -16.04 13.31
N THR A 230 -13.25 -15.91 14.40
CA THR A 230 -12.13 -16.80 14.71
C THR A 230 -12.68 -18.21 14.72
N ARG A 231 -12.50 -18.94 13.61
CA ARG A 231 -12.65 -20.39 13.62
C ARG A 231 -11.57 -20.91 14.56
N TYR A 232 -11.99 -21.27 15.77
CA TYR A 232 -11.23 -22.09 16.69
C TYR A 232 -10.91 -23.43 16.05
#